data_AF-A0A2X3ITI0-F1
#
_entry.id   AF-A0A2X3ITI0-F1
#
_cell.length_a   1.000
_cell.length_b   1.000
_cell.length_c   1.000
_cell.angle_alpha   90.00
_cell.angle_beta   90.00
_cell.angle_gamma   90.00
#
_symmetry.space_group_name_H-M   'P 1'
#
loop_
_entity.id
_entity.type
_entity.pdbx_description
1 polymer ?
#
loop_
_entity_poly.entity_id
_entity_poly.type
_entity_poly.pdbx_seq_one_letter_code
_entity_poly.pdbx_strand_id
1 'polypeptide(L)'
;MSGGPTPRLALCDLASGEISRAKTYSGLDYPSLEAVVRVYLEEHQVTVNEGCIAIACPITGDWVAMTNHTWAFSIAEMKRNLGFAHLEIINDFTAVSMAIPMLKAEHLIQFGGSAPVAGKPIAVYGAGTGLGVAHLVHVDKRWVSLPGEGGHVDFAPNSEEEGIILEELRAELGHVSAERVLSGPGLVNLYRAIVKSDGRLPENLQPREVTERALADSCTDCRRALSLFCVIMDASAVTWR
;
A
#
# COMPACT_ATOMS: atom_id res chain seq x y z
N MET A 1 -1.16 -13.43 -14.11
CA MET A 1 0.01 -14.02 -13.41
C MET A 1 0.55 -12.93 -12.50
N SER A 2 0.39 -13.05 -11.19
CA SER A 2 0.99 -12.13 -10.23
C SER A 2 2.52 -12.27 -10.33
N GLY A 3 3.22 -11.21 -10.75
CA GLY A 3 4.68 -11.17 -10.67
C GLY A 3 5.12 -11.35 -9.22
N GLY A 4 6.25 -12.02 -9.00
CA GLY A 4 6.83 -12.15 -7.65
C GLY A 4 7.12 -10.79 -7.01
N PRO A 5 7.53 -10.77 -5.73
CA PRO A 5 7.81 -9.54 -5.02
C PRO A 5 8.91 -8.78 -5.76
N THR A 6 8.83 -7.46 -5.77
CA THR A 6 9.80 -6.58 -6.41
C THR A 6 10.57 -5.80 -5.35
N PRO A 7 11.44 -6.47 -4.55
CA PRO A 7 12.14 -5.79 -3.47
C PRO A 7 12.99 -4.65 -4.03
N ARG A 8 12.84 -3.47 -3.40
CA ARG A 8 13.61 -2.27 -3.71
C ARG A 8 14.50 -1.94 -2.52
N LEU A 9 15.80 -1.99 -2.73
CA LEU A 9 16.81 -1.68 -1.71
C LEU A 9 17.52 -0.38 -2.04
N ALA A 10 17.94 0.35 -1.02
CA ALA A 10 18.63 1.63 -1.12
C ALA A 10 19.52 1.84 0.11
N LEU A 11 20.47 2.78 0.02
CA LEU A 11 21.24 3.24 1.18
C LEU A 11 20.61 4.49 1.76
N CYS A 12 20.56 4.57 3.09
CA CYS A 12 20.14 5.75 3.84
C CYS A 12 21.36 6.34 4.55
N ASP A 13 21.64 7.62 4.33
CA ASP A 13 22.63 8.35 5.12
C ASP A 13 22.07 8.61 6.53
N LEU A 14 22.75 8.12 7.57
CA LEU A 14 22.25 8.21 8.95
C LEU A 14 22.27 9.64 9.52
N ALA A 15 23.09 10.54 8.95
CA ALA A 15 23.19 11.91 9.43
C ALA A 15 22.11 12.82 8.80
N SER A 16 21.81 12.62 7.51
CA SER A 16 20.88 13.45 6.75
C SER A 16 19.51 12.81 6.48
N GLY A 17 19.43 11.48 6.54
CA GLY A 17 18.26 10.71 6.10
C GLY A 17 18.13 10.56 4.58
N GLU A 18 19.15 10.98 3.81
CA GLU A 18 19.11 10.95 2.34
C GLU A 18 19.16 9.52 1.81
N ILE A 19 18.26 9.21 0.87
CA ILE A 19 18.18 7.90 0.20
C ILE A 19 18.94 7.94 -1.12
N SER A 20 19.88 7.00 -1.31
CA SER A 20 20.70 6.90 -2.51
C SER A 20 20.81 5.45 -3.02
N ARG A 21 21.33 5.29 -4.25
CA ARG A 21 21.62 3.97 -4.86
C ARG A 21 20.43 3.01 -4.84
N ALA A 22 19.23 3.52 -5.06
CA ALA A 22 18.02 2.69 -5.07
C ALA A 22 18.04 1.73 -6.26
N LYS A 23 17.85 0.43 -6.00
CA LYS A 23 17.80 -0.62 -7.02
C LYS A 23 16.64 -1.58 -6.73
N THR A 24 15.93 -1.96 -7.78
CA THR A 24 14.81 -2.91 -7.73
C THR A 24 15.25 -4.25 -8.29
N TYR A 25 14.86 -5.32 -7.62
CA TYR A 25 15.13 -6.70 -8.03
C TYR A 25 13.82 -7.44 -8.34
N SER A 26 13.91 -8.50 -9.15
CA SER A 26 12.82 -9.47 -9.30
C SER A 26 12.99 -10.54 -8.24
N GLY A 27 12.03 -10.67 -7.32
CA GLY A 27 12.07 -11.67 -6.26
C GLY A 27 11.96 -13.11 -6.77
N LEU A 28 11.54 -13.31 -8.03
CA LEU A 28 11.55 -14.62 -8.68
C LEU A 28 12.96 -15.13 -8.96
N ASP A 29 13.93 -14.21 -9.03
CA ASP A 29 15.32 -14.52 -9.38
C ASP A 29 16.14 -14.95 -8.15
N TYR A 30 15.57 -14.87 -6.95
CA TYR A 30 16.27 -15.10 -5.69
C TYR A 30 15.51 -16.05 -4.76
N PRO A 31 16.23 -16.88 -3.98
CA PRO A 31 15.60 -17.85 -3.08
C PRO A 31 15.04 -17.22 -1.80
N SER A 32 15.52 -16.03 -1.41
CA SER A 32 15.12 -15.35 -0.18
C SER A 32 15.40 -13.85 -0.23
N LEU A 33 14.75 -13.08 0.65
CA LEU A 33 15.05 -11.66 0.85
C LEU A 33 16.50 -11.44 1.31
N GLU A 34 17.01 -12.32 2.18
CA GLU A 34 18.40 -12.26 2.65
C GLU A 34 19.39 -12.33 1.47
N ALA A 35 19.12 -13.20 0.48
CA ALA A 35 19.94 -13.30 -0.72
C ALA A 35 19.97 -11.99 -1.51
N VAL A 36 18.81 -11.33 -1.66
CA VAL A 36 18.73 -10.01 -2.33
C VAL A 36 19.54 -8.96 -1.59
N VAL A 37 19.47 -8.93 -0.25
CA VAL A 37 20.24 -7.98 0.56
C VAL A 37 21.75 -8.20 0.38
N ARG A 38 22.23 -9.44 0.40
CA ARG A 38 23.65 -9.75 0.18
C ARG A 38 24.12 -9.30 -1.20
N VAL A 39 23.34 -9.61 -2.24
CA VAL A 39 23.63 -9.19 -3.61
C VAL A 39 23.71 -7.67 -3.72
N TYR A 40 22.75 -6.94 -3.14
CA TYR A 40 22.76 -5.48 -3.15
C TYR A 40 24.01 -4.90 -2.48
N LEU A 41 24.41 -5.42 -1.32
CA LEU A 41 25.59 -4.93 -0.59
C LEU A 41 26.89 -5.24 -1.33
N GLU A 42 26.99 -6.42 -1.94
CA GLU A 42 28.15 -6.82 -2.75
C GLU A 42 28.29 -5.97 -4.01
N GLU A 43 27.20 -5.78 -4.77
CA GLU A 43 27.17 -4.97 -5.99
C GLU A 43 27.61 -3.52 -5.74
N HIS A 44 27.26 -2.95 -4.58
CA HIS A 44 27.61 -1.57 -4.23
C HIS A 44 28.91 -1.45 -3.43
N GLN A 45 29.53 -2.58 -3.08
CA GLN A 45 30.78 -2.67 -2.31
C GLN A 45 30.73 -1.86 -1.01
N VAL A 46 29.62 -1.98 -0.27
CA VAL A 46 29.41 -1.28 1.00
C VAL A 46 29.23 -2.26 2.15
N THR A 47 29.64 -1.82 3.34
CA THR A 47 29.33 -2.51 4.59
C THR A 47 28.37 -1.64 5.39
N VAL A 48 27.29 -2.24 5.87
CA VAL A 48 26.29 -1.58 6.73
C VAL A 48 26.07 -2.44 7.96
N ASN A 49 25.83 -1.80 9.10
CA ASN A 49 25.59 -2.48 10.38
C ASN A 49 24.12 -2.36 10.83
N GLU A 50 23.32 -1.56 10.11
CA GLU A 50 21.93 -1.28 10.42
C GLU A 50 21.08 -1.43 9.17
N GLY A 51 19.86 -1.94 9.33
CA GLY A 51 18.90 -2.07 8.25
C GLY A 51 17.47 -1.87 8.73
N CYS A 52 16.65 -1.25 7.88
CA CYS A 52 15.21 -1.18 8.05
C CYS A 52 14.56 -1.66 6.74
N ILE A 53 13.68 -2.66 6.82
CA ILE A 53 12.98 -3.20 5.65
C ILE A 53 11.47 -3.06 5.85
N ALA A 54 10.83 -2.41 4.90
CA ALA A 54 9.38 -2.28 4.84
C ALA A 54 8.78 -3.42 4.01
N ILE A 55 7.78 -4.12 4.54
CA ILE A 55 7.14 -5.27 3.89
C ILE A 55 5.62 -5.09 3.89
N ALA A 56 4.99 -5.37 2.74
CA ALA A 56 3.54 -5.32 2.55
C ALA A 56 2.83 -6.55 3.15
N CYS A 57 3.05 -6.80 4.44
CA CYS A 57 2.27 -7.74 5.24
C CYS A 57 2.25 -7.29 6.72
N PRO A 58 1.36 -7.84 7.54
CA PRO A 58 1.34 -7.56 8.98
C PRO A 58 2.59 -8.09 9.67
N ILE A 59 3.25 -7.26 10.46
CA ILE A 59 4.41 -7.65 11.27
C ILE A 59 3.95 -7.84 12.72
N THR A 60 3.79 -9.09 13.13
CA THR A 60 3.21 -9.44 14.45
C THR A 60 4.19 -10.10 15.42
N GLY A 61 5.40 -10.42 14.95
CA GLY A 61 6.44 -11.07 15.75
C GLY A 61 7.70 -11.35 14.94
N ASP A 62 8.53 -12.27 15.44
CA ASP A 62 9.80 -12.63 14.80
C ASP A 62 9.63 -13.35 13.46
N TRP A 63 8.53 -14.09 13.26
CA TRP A 63 8.27 -14.79 12.02
C TRP A 63 7.49 -13.91 11.05
N VAL A 64 8.07 -13.64 9.89
CA VAL A 64 7.44 -12.88 8.81
C VAL A 64 7.09 -13.85 7.69
N ALA A 65 5.81 -13.90 7.32
CA ALA A 65 5.32 -14.67 6.17
C ALA A 65 4.74 -13.71 5.14
N MET A 66 5.28 -13.70 3.92
CA MET A 66 4.77 -12.85 2.85
C MET A 66 3.48 -13.45 2.28
N THR A 67 2.44 -12.62 2.13
CA THR A 67 1.13 -13.06 1.60
C THR A 67 1.15 -13.32 0.10
N ASN A 68 2.02 -12.61 -0.62
CA ASN A 68 2.13 -12.64 -2.09
C ASN A 68 3.38 -13.40 -2.60
N HIS A 69 4.11 -14.10 -1.73
CA HIS A 69 5.28 -14.89 -2.11
C HIS A 69 5.58 -16.01 -1.12
N THR A 70 6.36 -17.01 -1.54
CA THR A 70 6.77 -18.15 -0.68
C THR A 70 7.83 -17.77 0.36
N TRP A 71 8.34 -16.54 0.34
CA TRP A 71 9.35 -16.12 1.31
C TRP A 71 8.73 -15.98 2.70
N ALA A 72 9.33 -16.67 3.64
CA ALA A 72 9.10 -16.50 5.06
C ALA A 72 10.44 -16.62 5.80
N PHE A 73 10.61 -15.85 6.87
CA PHE A 73 11.88 -15.79 7.59
C PHE A 73 11.70 -15.33 9.03
N SER A 74 12.70 -15.66 9.86
CA SER A 74 12.87 -15.07 11.20
C SER A 74 13.67 -13.78 11.11
N ILE A 75 13.16 -12.70 11.73
CA ILE A 75 13.85 -11.40 11.80
C ILE A 75 15.17 -11.56 12.57
N ALA A 76 15.15 -12.26 13.70
CA ALA A 76 16.33 -12.49 14.53
C ALA A 76 17.37 -13.34 13.80
N GLU A 77 16.95 -14.32 13.00
CA GLU A 77 17.87 -15.11 12.16
C GLU A 77 18.51 -14.27 11.07
N MET A 78 17.71 -13.52 10.29
CA MET A 78 18.21 -12.64 9.24
C MET A 78 19.19 -11.60 9.81
N LYS A 79 18.88 -11.00 10.97
CA LYS A 79 19.75 -10.06 11.67
C LYS A 79 21.11 -10.68 11.98
N ARG A 80 21.14 -11.90 12.53
CA ARG A 80 22.39 -12.62 12.84
C ARG A 80 23.16 -12.98 11.57
N ASN A 81 22.48 -13.51 10.57
CA ASN A 81 23.09 -13.95 9.32
C ASN A 81 23.76 -12.80 8.56
N LEU A 82 23.13 -11.62 8.54
CA LEU A 82 23.66 -10.42 7.91
C LEU A 82 24.68 -9.66 8.78
N GLY A 83 24.83 -10.04 10.06
CA GLY A 83 25.74 -9.37 10.99
C GLY A 83 25.29 -7.97 11.40
N PHE A 84 23.99 -7.67 11.34
CA PHE A 84 23.47 -6.35 11.69
C PHE A 84 23.36 -6.16 13.21
N ALA A 85 23.82 -5.00 13.68
CA ALA A 85 23.59 -4.54 15.05
C ALA A 85 22.10 -4.23 15.29
N HIS A 86 21.43 -3.64 14.29
CA HIS A 86 20.00 -3.36 14.30
C HIS A 86 19.35 -3.77 12.96
N LEU A 87 18.25 -4.52 13.05
CA LEU A 87 17.42 -4.86 11.90
C LEU A 87 15.96 -4.61 12.31
N GLU A 88 15.36 -3.59 11.71
CA GLU A 88 13.94 -3.29 11.87
C GLU A 88 13.18 -3.84 10.66
N ILE A 89 12.12 -4.59 10.92
CA ILE A 89 11.16 -4.99 9.90
C ILE A 89 9.84 -4.33 10.24
N ILE A 90 9.33 -3.53 9.33
CA ILE A 90 8.11 -2.75 9.52
C ILE A 90 7.13 -3.02 8.40
N ASN A 91 5.85 -2.73 8.65
CA ASN A 91 4.85 -2.74 7.60
C ASN A 91 5.12 -1.58 6.60
N ASP A 92 4.73 -1.77 5.34
CA ASP A 92 4.90 -0.79 4.26
C ASP A 92 4.21 0.56 4.54
N PHE A 93 2.98 0.56 5.05
CA PHE A 93 2.28 1.79 5.43
C PHE A 93 2.85 2.44 6.69
N THR A 94 3.46 1.64 7.58
CA THR A 94 4.29 2.21 8.67
C THR A 94 5.44 3.02 8.07
N ALA A 95 6.16 2.48 7.09
CA ALA A 95 7.25 3.18 6.42
C ALA A 95 6.78 4.45 5.68
N VAL A 96 5.67 4.37 4.94
CA VAL A 96 5.08 5.51 4.24
C VAL A 96 4.70 6.61 5.25
N SER A 97 4.08 6.25 6.37
CA SER A 97 3.74 7.21 7.41
C SER A 97 4.99 7.89 7.96
N MET A 98 6.05 7.13 8.28
CA MET A 98 7.30 7.68 8.82
C MET A 98 8.05 8.59 7.82
N ALA A 99 7.77 8.47 6.51
CA ALA A 99 8.33 9.35 5.50
C ALA A 99 7.66 10.74 5.47
N ILE A 100 6.42 10.89 5.94
CA ILE A 100 5.65 12.14 5.83
C ILE A 100 6.36 13.36 6.42
N PRO A 101 6.94 13.30 7.63
CA PRO A 101 7.67 14.44 8.20
C PRO A 101 8.89 14.87 7.38
N MET A 102 9.40 13.99 6.51
CA MET A 102 10.58 14.23 5.66
C MET A 102 10.20 14.72 4.24
N LEU A 103 8.91 14.75 3.89
CA LEU A 103 8.46 15.21 2.58
C LEU A 103 8.60 16.73 2.45
N LYS A 104 9.08 17.16 1.29
CA LYS A 104 9.16 18.57 0.88
C LYS A 104 7.91 18.95 0.10
N ALA A 105 7.66 20.26 -0.04
CA ALA A 105 6.52 20.77 -0.81
C ALA A 105 6.48 20.24 -2.25
N GLU A 106 7.64 20.04 -2.89
CA GLU A 106 7.74 19.47 -4.25
C GLU A 106 7.31 17.99 -4.35
N HIS A 107 7.22 17.28 -3.22
CA HIS A 107 6.72 15.91 -3.17
C HIS A 107 5.21 15.83 -2.95
N LEU A 108 4.54 16.98 -2.73
CA LEU A 108 3.15 17.05 -2.30
C LEU A 108 2.28 17.77 -3.34
N ILE A 109 1.10 17.21 -3.59
CA ILE A 109 0.03 17.89 -4.33
C ILE A 109 -1.14 18.05 -3.37
N GLN A 110 -1.52 19.29 -3.08
CA GLN A 110 -2.61 19.57 -2.14
C GLN A 110 -3.97 19.51 -2.86
N PHE A 111 -4.88 18.69 -2.33
CA PHE A 111 -6.28 18.64 -2.73
C PHE A 111 -7.16 19.23 -1.63
N GLY A 112 -7.61 20.48 -1.82
CA GLY A 112 -8.48 21.19 -0.88
C GLY A 112 -7.82 21.52 0.47
N GLY A 113 -8.64 21.99 1.43
CA GLY A 113 -8.24 22.29 2.81
C GLY A 113 -7.30 23.50 2.96
N SER A 114 -6.83 23.69 4.20
CA SER A 114 -5.85 24.72 4.57
C SER A 114 -4.50 24.09 4.94
N ALA A 115 -3.51 24.94 5.23
CA ALA A 115 -2.22 24.48 5.75
C ALA A 115 -2.37 23.59 6.99
N PRO A 116 -1.51 22.56 7.15
CA PRO A 116 -1.56 21.66 8.30
C PRO A 116 -1.22 22.40 9.59
N VAL A 117 -1.87 22.01 10.68
CA VAL A 117 -1.52 22.47 12.03
C VAL A 117 -0.37 21.62 12.55
N ALA A 118 0.77 22.24 12.83
CA ALA A 118 1.98 21.54 13.28
C ALA A 118 1.73 20.66 14.52
N GLY A 119 2.23 19.42 14.48
CA GLY A 119 2.14 18.47 15.59
C GLY A 119 0.76 17.85 15.83
N LYS A 120 -0.23 18.11 14.96
CA LYS A 120 -1.52 17.41 15.02
C LYS A 120 -1.44 16.02 14.36
N PRO A 121 -2.35 15.09 14.70
CA PRO A 121 -2.40 13.77 14.09
C PRO A 121 -2.50 13.85 12.57
N ILE A 122 -1.88 12.89 11.89
CA ILE A 122 -1.91 12.74 10.44
C ILE A 122 -2.45 11.34 10.13
N ALA A 123 -3.43 11.26 9.24
CA ALA A 123 -3.88 10.01 8.66
C ALA A 123 -3.23 9.80 7.29
N VAL A 124 -2.89 8.55 6.99
CA VAL A 124 -2.23 8.13 5.76
C VAL A 124 -2.97 6.92 5.24
N TYR A 125 -3.39 6.95 3.99
CA TYR A 125 -3.98 5.80 3.35
C TYR A 125 -3.65 5.83 1.86
N GLY A 126 -3.71 4.67 1.21
CA GLY A 126 -3.34 4.55 -0.18
C GLY A 126 -3.86 3.27 -0.79
N ALA A 127 -4.48 3.41 -1.95
CA ALA A 127 -4.97 2.30 -2.76
C ALA A 127 -3.88 1.84 -3.74
N GLY A 128 -3.49 0.57 -3.63
CA GLY A 128 -2.53 -0.11 -4.50
C GLY A 128 -3.02 -1.52 -4.80
N THR A 129 -2.19 -2.54 -4.55
CA THR A 129 -2.65 -3.94 -4.59
C THR A 129 -3.75 -4.20 -3.55
N GLY A 130 -3.66 -3.54 -2.38
CA GLY A 130 -4.67 -3.49 -1.34
C GLY A 130 -4.94 -2.05 -0.90
N LEU A 131 -5.53 -1.87 0.28
CA LEU A 131 -5.75 -0.56 0.91
C LEU A 131 -5.03 -0.52 2.26
N GLY A 132 -3.91 0.18 2.32
CA GLY A 132 -3.23 0.40 3.58
C GLY A 132 -3.69 1.68 4.27
N VAL A 133 -3.65 1.66 5.61
CA VAL A 133 -4.00 2.78 6.47
C VAL A 133 -3.03 2.83 7.65
N ALA A 134 -2.52 4.02 7.96
CA ALA A 134 -1.71 4.26 9.15
C ALA A 134 -1.95 5.69 9.66
N HIS A 135 -1.65 5.93 10.93
CA HIS A 135 -1.71 7.25 11.53
C HIS A 135 -0.35 7.64 12.10
N LEU A 136 -0.09 8.95 12.19
CA LEU A 136 1.04 9.50 12.91
C LEU A 136 0.55 10.44 14.01
N VAL A 137 1.14 10.33 15.18
CA VAL A 137 0.92 11.26 16.28
C VAL A 137 2.25 11.85 16.74
N HIS A 138 2.23 13.12 17.12
CA HIS A 138 3.43 13.81 17.61
C HIS A 138 3.44 13.81 19.14
N VAL A 139 4.33 13.02 19.74
CA VAL A 139 4.46 12.81 21.19
C VAL A 139 5.90 13.09 21.60
N ASP A 140 6.10 13.94 22.60
CA ASP A 140 7.43 14.26 23.16
C ASP A 140 8.51 14.58 22.11
N LYS A 141 8.16 15.43 21.13
CA LYS A 141 9.02 15.87 20.01
C LYS A 141 9.37 14.77 19.01
N ARG A 142 8.62 13.67 18.99
CA ARG A 142 8.81 12.56 18.05
C ARG A 142 7.50 12.24 17.36
N TRP A 143 7.60 11.87 16.08
CA TRP A 143 6.50 11.25 15.37
C TRP A 143 6.46 9.77 15.70
N VAL A 144 5.29 9.29 16.09
CA VAL A 144 5.01 7.89 16.40
C VAL A 144 4.00 7.38 15.39
N SER A 145 4.37 6.33 14.67
CA SER A 145 3.45 5.64 13.76
C SER A 145 2.53 4.71 14.53
N LEU A 146 1.25 4.75 14.17
CA LEU A 146 0.20 3.88 14.65
C LEU A 146 -0.24 3.02 13.44
N PRO A 147 0.32 1.81 13.29
CA PRO A 147 -0.08 0.90 12.23
C PRO A 147 -1.48 0.35 12.49
N GLY A 148 -2.17 -0.04 11.42
CA GLY A 148 -3.46 -0.70 11.53
C GLY A 148 -3.96 -1.30 10.23
N GLU A 149 -5.00 -2.12 10.34
CA GLU A 149 -5.67 -2.79 9.22
C GLU A 149 -6.91 -1.99 8.77
N GLY A 150 -6.79 -0.66 8.75
CA GLY A 150 -7.93 0.24 8.50
C GLY A 150 -8.59 0.02 7.15
N GLY A 151 -7.89 -0.52 6.15
CA GLY A 151 -8.48 -0.86 4.86
C GLY A 151 -9.46 -2.03 4.90
N HIS A 152 -9.45 -2.82 5.98
CA HIS A 152 -10.33 -3.97 6.14
C HIS A 152 -11.64 -3.66 6.88
N VAL A 153 -11.90 -2.40 7.26
CA VAL A 153 -13.23 -2.02 7.78
C VAL A 153 -14.31 -2.14 6.72
N ASP A 154 -15.56 -2.21 7.14
CA ASP A 154 -16.72 -2.31 6.26
C ASP A 154 -16.77 -1.17 5.24
N PHE A 155 -17.13 -1.51 3.99
CA PHE A 155 -17.48 -0.50 2.99
C PHE A 155 -18.78 0.21 3.41
N ALA A 156 -18.72 1.53 3.51
CA ALA A 156 -19.83 2.39 3.92
C ALA A 156 -20.41 3.15 2.71
N PRO A 157 -21.40 2.58 1.98
CA PRO A 157 -22.00 3.23 0.82
C PRO A 157 -22.79 4.47 1.23
N ASN A 158 -22.69 5.54 0.44
CA ASN A 158 -23.36 6.82 0.72
C ASN A 158 -24.53 7.15 -0.23
N SER A 159 -24.81 6.28 -1.20
CA SER A 159 -25.84 6.47 -2.22
C SER A 159 -26.54 5.14 -2.53
N GLU A 160 -27.72 5.22 -3.17
CA GLU A 160 -28.46 4.03 -3.59
C GLU A 160 -27.67 3.18 -4.59
N GLU A 161 -26.95 3.81 -5.53
CA GLU A 161 -26.07 3.12 -6.47
C GLU A 161 -24.92 2.39 -5.77
N GLU A 162 -24.25 3.04 -4.80
CA GLU A 162 -23.23 2.37 -3.99
C GLU A 162 -23.81 1.24 -3.14
N GLY A 163 -25.07 1.37 -2.69
CA GLY A 163 -25.80 0.31 -1.99
C GLY A 163 -26.04 -0.91 -2.88
N ILE A 164 -26.45 -0.71 -4.13
CA ILE A 164 -26.61 -1.80 -5.11
C ILE A 164 -25.26 -2.48 -5.35
N ILE A 165 -24.18 -1.71 -5.53
CA ILE A 165 -22.82 -2.25 -5.69
C ILE A 165 -22.42 -3.08 -4.47
N LEU A 166 -22.70 -2.62 -3.25
CA LEU A 166 -22.42 -3.37 -2.04
C LEU A 166 -23.13 -4.73 -2.03
N GLU A 167 -24.40 -4.80 -2.40
CA GLU A 167 -25.14 -6.06 -2.44
C GLU A 167 -24.59 -7.02 -3.53
N GLU A 168 -24.25 -6.50 -4.72
CA GLU A 168 -23.61 -7.29 -5.79
C GLU A 168 -22.27 -7.89 -5.32
N LEU A 169 -21.43 -7.10 -4.65
CA LEU A 169 -20.14 -7.59 -4.13
C LEU A 169 -20.33 -8.55 -2.95
N ARG A 170 -21.30 -8.30 -2.07
CA ARG A 170 -21.60 -9.15 -0.92
C ARG A 170 -22.08 -10.53 -1.35
N ALA A 171 -22.90 -10.60 -2.39
CA ALA A 171 -23.37 -11.88 -2.93
C ALA A 171 -22.22 -12.79 -3.41
N GLU A 172 -21.11 -12.21 -3.86
CA GLU A 172 -19.94 -12.96 -4.32
C GLU A 172 -18.88 -13.21 -3.23
N LEU A 173 -18.62 -12.21 -2.39
CA LEU A 173 -17.45 -12.17 -1.51
C LEU A 173 -17.80 -12.37 -0.02
N GLY A 174 -19.07 -12.26 0.34
CA GLY A 174 -19.51 -12.15 1.73
C GLY A 174 -19.13 -10.79 2.31
N HIS A 175 -18.06 -10.71 3.09
CA HIS A 175 -17.62 -9.44 3.68
C HIS A 175 -17.03 -8.49 2.61
N VAL A 176 -17.53 -7.26 2.57
CA VAL A 176 -17.08 -6.22 1.64
C VAL A 176 -16.41 -5.11 2.44
N SER A 177 -15.09 -5.15 2.52
CA SER A 177 -14.29 -4.10 3.15
C SER A 177 -14.07 -2.91 2.21
N ALA A 178 -13.59 -1.78 2.75
CA ALA A 178 -13.15 -0.63 1.97
C ALA A 178 -12.10 -1.03 0.91
N GLU A 179 -11.15 -1.92 1.23
CA GLU A 179 -10.18 -2.47 0.27
C GLU A 179 -10.83 -3.13 -0.95
N ARG A 180 -12.01 -3.75 -0.79
CA ARG A 180 -12.71 -4.42 -1.90
C ARG A 180 -13.22 -3.46 -2.96
N VAL A 181 -13.23 -2.16 -2.69
CA VAL A 181 -13.59 -1.10 -3.65
C VAL A 181 -12.44 -0.10 -3.88
N LEU A 182 -11.54 0.07 -2.93
CA LEU A 182 -10.42 1.02 -2.95
C LEU A 182 -9.06 0.32 -3.11
N SER A 183 -8.92 -0.45 -4.18
CA SER A 183 -7.65 -1.07 -4.58
C SER A 183 -7.65 -1.30 -6.10
N GLY A 184 -6.53 -1.75 -6.67
CA GLY A 184 -6.47 -2.22 -8.05
C GLY A 184 -7.53 -3.29 -8.33
N PRO A 185 -7.59 -4.40 -7.56
CA PRO A 185 -8.70 -5.35 -7.63
C PRO A 185 -10.07 -4.71 -7.34
N GLY A 186 -10.11 -3.70 -6.46
CA GLY A 186 -11.33 -2.94 -6.15
C GLY A 186 -11.92 -2.19 -7.35
N LEU A 187 -11.08 -1.63 -8.24
CA LEU A 187 -11.55 -1.04 -9.50
C LEU A 187 -12.25 -2.06 -10.39
N VAL A 188 -11.73 -3.29 -10.46
CA VAL A 188 -12.35 -4.39 -11.21
C VAL A 188 -13.66 -4.81 -10.56
N ASN A 189 -13.71 -4.86 -9.22
CA ASN A 189 -14.94 -5.15 -8.47
C ASN A 189 -16.02 -4.11 -8.75
N LEU A 190 -15.68 -2.82 -8.70
CA LEU A 190 -16.60 -1.72 -9.04
C LEU A 190 -17.12 -1.85 -10.47
N TYR A 191 -16.23 -2.05 -11.46
CA TYR A 191 -16.61 -2.28 -12.85
C TYR A 191 -17.57 -3.48 -12.99
N ARG A 192 -17.24 -4.62 -12.39
CA ARG A 192 -18.06 -5.84 -12.47
C ARG A 192 -19.44 -5.62 -11.85
N ALA A 193 -19.50 -4.95 -10.70
CA ALA A 193 -20.77 -4.65 -10.02
C ALA A 193 -21.65 -3.70 -10.85
N ILE A 194 -21.09 -2.65 -11.45
CA ILE A 194 -21.81 -1.73 -12.34
C ILE A 194 -22.40 -2.47 -13.55
N VAL A 195 -21.62 -3.32 -14.20
CA VAL A 195 -22.10 -4.07 -15.37
C VAL A 195 -23.23 -5.03 -14.99
N LYS A 196 -23.12 -5.68 -13.81
CA LYS A 196 -24.14 -6.60 -13.31
C LYS A 196 -25.42 -5.90 -12.86
N SER A 197 -25.33 -4.74 -12.23
CA SER A 197 -26.50 -3.95 -11.84
C SER A 197 -27.32 -3.50 -13.06
N ASP A 198 -26.68 -3.37 -14.22
CA ASP A 198 -27.33 -3.11 -15.51
C ASP A 198 -27.85 -4.38 -16.21
N GLY A 199 -27.78 -5.56 -15.57
CA GLY A 199 -28.22 -6.84 -16.14
C GLY A 199 -27.32 -7.36 -17.27
N ARG A 200 -26.08 -6.88 -17.36
CA ARG A 200 -25.10 -7.28 -18.38
C ARG A 200 -24.05 -8.22 -17.78
N LEU A 201 -23.27 -8.86 -18.65
CA LEU A 201 -22.16 -9.75 -18.27
C LEU A 201 -20.82 -9.00 -18.36
N PRO A 202 -20.03 -8.91 -17.28
CA PRO A 202 -18.74 -8.23 -17.32
C PRO A 202 -17.67 -9.03 -18.06
N GLU A 203 -16.79 -8.31 -18.76
CA GLU A 203 -15.53 -8.87 -19.27
C GLU A 203 -14.57 -9.19 -18.11
N ASN A 204 -13.60 -10.07 -18.34
CA ASN A 204 -12.55 -10.39 -17.37
C ASN A 204 -11.38 -9.38 -17.46
N LEU A 205 -11.65 -8.13 -17.10
CA LEU A 205 -10.66 -7.04 -17.16
C LEU A 205 -9.66 -7.09 -15.99
N GLN A 206 -8.42 -6.70 -16.27
CA GLN A 206 -7.40 -6.40 -15.27
C GLN A 206 -7.54 -4.95 -14.78
N PRO A 207 -7.02 -4.61 -13.58
CA PRO A 207 -7.10 -3.24 -13.03
C PRO A 207 -6.61 -2.16 -14.00
N ARG A 208 -5.50 -2.44 -14.69
CA ARG A 208 -4.91 -1.54 -15.67
C ARG A 208 -5.85 -1.26 -16.85
N GLU A 209 -6.55 -2.29 -17.34
CA GLU A 209 -7.49 -2.14 -18.47
C GLU A 209 -8.67 -1.25 -18.09
N VAL A 210 -9.17 -1.35 -16.85
CA VAL A 210 -10.24 -0.46 -16.36
C VAL A 210 -9.77 0.99 -16.41
N THR A 211 -8.58 1.30 -15.88
CA THR A 211 -8.04 2.67 -15.92
C THR A 211 -7.72 3.16 -17.34
N GLU A 212 -7.13 2.32 -18.20
CA GLU A 212 -6.79 2.70 -19.57
C GLU A 212 -8.04 3.01 -20.39
N ARG A 213 -9.07 2.16 -20.32
CA ARG A 213 -10.33 2.39 -21.04
C ARG A 213 -11.12 3.58 -20.47
N ALA A 214 -11.05 3.83 -19.16
CA ALA A 214 -11.65 5.02 -18.54
C ALA A 214 -11.00 6.32 -19.02
N LEU A 215 -9.66 6.37 -19.04
CA LEU A 215 -8.89 7.55 -19.48
C LEU A 215 -9.00 7.80 -20.98
N ALA A 216 -9.12 6.73 -21.78
CA ALA A 216 -9.34 6.81 -23.23
C ALA A 216 -10.81 7.11 -23.62
N ASP A 217 -11.71 7.25 -22.64
CA ASP A 217 -13.15 7.41 -22.84
C ASP A 217 -13.81 6.35 -23.74
N SER A 218 -13.26 5.13 -23.74
CA SER A 218 -13.68 4.04 -24.62
C SER A 218 -14.61 3.01 -23.96
N CYS A 219 -14.86 3.16 -22.66
CA CYS A 219 -15.71 2.28 -21.86
C CYS A 219 -16.43 3.09 -20.78
N THR A 220 -17.75 3.26 -20.92
CA THR A 220 -18.58 4.03 -19.98
C THR A 220 -18.58 3.42 -18.58
N ASP A 221 -18.61 2.07 -18.48
CA ASP A 221 -18.60 1.34 -17.21
C ASP A 221 -17.26 1.55 -16.47
N CYS A 222 -16.16 1.51 -17.21
CA CYS A 222 -14.81 1.71 -16.69
C CYS A 222 -14.65 3.15 -16.19
N ARG A 223 -15.18 4.12 -16.94
CA ARG A 223 -15.22 5.53 -16.53
C ARG A 223 -16.06 5.71 -15.27
N ARG A 224 -17.21 5.03 -15.17
CA ARG A 224 -18.05 5.07 -13.97
C ARG A 224 -17.34 4.44 -12.76
N ALA A 225 -16.70 3.29 -12.94
CA ALA A 225 -15.91 2.63 -11.89
C ALA A 225 -14.81 3.55 -11.36
N LEU A 226 -14.04 4.20 -12.24
CA LEU A 226 -13.00 5.15 -11.84
C LEU A 226 -13.58 6.39 -11.15
N SER A 227 -14.75 6.87 -11.59
CA SER A 227 -15.43 8.02 -10.97
C SER A 227 -15.89 7.68 -9.55
N LEU A 228 -16.54 6.53 -9.35
CA LEU A 228 -16.95 6.05 -8.03
C LEU A 228 -15.75 5.80 -7.13
N PHE A 229 -14.67 5.21 -7.66
CA PHE A 229 -13.43 5.04 -6.91
C PHE A 229 -12.93 6.37 -6.33
N CYS A 230 -12.89 7.44 -7.13
CA CYS A 230 -12.48 8.76 -6.66
C CYS A 230 -13.41 9.33 -5.57
N VAL A 231 -14.73 9.18 -5.74
CA VAL A 231 -15.72 9.65 -4.76
C VAL A 231 -15.61 8.89 -3.44
N ILE A 232 -15.51 7.56 -3.50
CA ILE A 232 -15.36 6.70 -2.31
C ILE A 232 -14.03 6.99 -1.62
N MET A 233 -12.97 7.28 -2.39
CA MET A 233 -11.66 7.64 -1.84
C MET A 233 -11.69 8.97 -1.08
N ASP A 234 -12.42 9.96 -1.59
CA ASP A 234 -12.64 11.25 -0.93
C ASP A 234 -13.49 11.10 0.34
N ALA A 235 -14.60 10.35 0.28
CA ALA A 235 -15.43 10.07 1.45
C ALA A 235 -14.66 9.35 2.56
N SER A 236 -13.77 8.42 2.19
CA SER A 236 -12.88 7.74 3.13
C SER A 236 -11.89 8.73 3.78
N ALA A 237 -11.37 9.70 3.03
CA ALA A 237 -10.45 10.73 3.54
C ALA A 237 -11.03 11.48 4.76
N VAL A 238 -12.33 11.77 4.71
CA VAL A 238 -13.04 12.49 5.78
C VAL A 238 -13.23 11.61 7.01
N THR A 239 -13.46 10.31 6.81
CA THR A 239 -13.71 9.34 7.90
C THR A 239 -12.43 9.00 8.68
N TRP A 240 -11.28 8.99 8.01
CA TRP A 240 -9.99 8.61 8.62
C TRP A 240 -9.22 9.76 9.28
N ARG A 241 -9.65 11.01 9.09
CA ARG A 241 -9.11 12.21 9.75
C ARG A 241 -9.47 12.28 11.22
#